data_AF-A0A520GZM1-F1
#
_entry.id   AF-A0A520GZM1-F1
#
_cell.length_a   1.000
_cell.length_b   1.000
_cell.length_c   1.000
_cell.angle_alpha   90.00
_cell.angle_beta   90.00
_cell.angle_gamma   90.00
#
_symmetry.space_group_name_H-M   'P 1'
#
loop_
_entity.id
_entity.type
_entity.pdbx_description
1 polymer ?
#
loop_
_entity_poly.entity_id
_entity_poly.type
_entity_poly.pdbx_seq_one_letter_code
_entity_poly.pdbx_strand_id
1 'polypeptide(L)'
;MKMLCIVSITLSMIVLMSMKQERKKIIFFGDSITQQGVRPNGYVDRLKKAIPGFEVIGAGIGGNKVYDLYLRLEEDVLNKKPSTVVIYVGVNDVWH
;
A
#
# COMPACT_ATOMS: atom_id res chain seq x y z
N MET A 1 -39.41 -15.51 23.58
CA MET A 1 -39.13 -15.76 22.15
C MET A 1 -38.85 -14.47 21.37
N LYS A 2 -39.74 -13.46 21.33
CA LYS A 2 -39.51 -12.19 20.62
C LYS A 2 -38.22 -11.45 21.02
N MET A 3 -37.92 -11.36 22.32
CA MET A 3 -36.71 -10.68 22.82
C MET A 3 -35.41 -11.41 22.43
N LEU A 4 -35.43 -12.75 22.38
CA LEU A 4 -34.29 -13.57 21.96
C LEU A 4 -34.01 -13.39 20.45
N CYS A 5 -35.06 -13.29 19.64
CA CYS A 5 -34.94 -12.99 18.21
C CYS A 5 -34.38 -11.59 17.97
N ILE A 6 -34.80 -10.58 18.74
CA ILE A 6 -34.29 -9.20 18.61
C ILE A 6 -32.79 -9.15 18.93
N VAL A 7 -32.35 -9.81 20.01
CA VAL A 7 -30.93 -9.89 20.37
C VAL A 7 -30.10 -10.62 19.31
N SER A 8 -30.64 -11.69 18.73
CA SER A 8 -29.96 -12.43 17.66
C SER A 8 -29.82 -11.60 16.37
N ILE A 9 -30.84 -10.83 16.01
CA ILE A 9 -30.84 -9.95 14.83
C ILE A 9 -29.85 -8.78 15.03
N THR A 10 -29.84 -8.16 16.21
CA THR A 10 -28.92 -7.05 16.49
C THR A 10 -27.46 -7.52 16.51
N LEU A 11 -27.18 -8.70 17.08
CA LEU A 11 -25.83 -9.28 17.07
C LEU A 11 -25.36 -9.60 15.63
N SER A 12 -26.25 -10.13 14.80
CA SER A 12 -25.96 -10.41 13.39
C SER A 12 -25.67 -9.13 12.58
N MET A 13 -26.42 -8.05 12.81
CA MET A 13 -26.17 -6.75 12.18
C MET A 13 -24.81 -6.15 12.59
N ILE A 14 -24.40 -6.31 13.85
CA ILE A 14 -23.08 -5.85 14.33
C ILE A 14 -21.95 -6.60 13.62
N VAL A 15 -22.10 -7.92 13.44
CA VAL A 15 -21.12 -8.74 12.70
C VAL A 15 -21.04 -8.31 11.23
N LEU A 16 -22.17 -8.09 10.56
CA LEU A 16 -22.22 -7.62 9.16
C LEU A 16 -21.58 -6.23 8.99
N MET A 17 -21.78 -5.30 9.93
CA MET A 17 -21.15 -3.97 9.89
C MET A 17 -19.63 -4.03 10.15
N SER A 18 -19.14 -5.07 10.84
CA SER A 18 -17.72 -5.24 11.17
C SER A 18 -16.90 -5.80 9.99
N MET A 19 -17.55 -6.31 8.93
CA MET A 19 -16.89 -6.81 7.72
C MET A 19 -16.39 -5.66 6.81
N LYS A 20 -15.59 -4.74 7.35
CA LYS A 20 -14.89 -3.75 6.54
C LYS A 20 -13.78 -4.46 5.77
N GLN A 21 -14.01 -4.66 4.48
CA GLN A 21 -13.04 -5.30 3.60
C GLN A 21 -11.79 -4.42 3.48
N GLU A 22 -10.65 -4.91 3.96
CA GLU A 22 -9.39 -4.18 3.83
C GLU A 22 -9.00 -4.07 2.36
N ARG A 23 -8.60 -2.86 1.94
CA ARG A 23 -8.11 -2.65 0.58
C ARG A 23 -6.80 -3.40 0.39
N LYS A 24 -6.66 -4.08 -0.74
CA LYS A 24 -5.40 -4.72 -1.13
C LYS A 24 -4.31 -3.64 -1.26
N LYS A 25 -3.17 -3.87 -0.63
CA LYS A 25 -2.03 -2.94 -0.62
C LYS A 25 -1.09 -3.18 -1.80
N ILE A 26 -0.69 -2.10 -2.46
CA ILE A 26 0.32 -2.08 -3.52
C ILE A 26 1.41 -1.09 -3.11
N ILE A 27 2.66 -1.55 -3.05
CA ILE A 27 3.81 -0.71 -2.70
C ILE A 27 4.65 -0.45 -3.94
N PHE A 28 4.91 0.82 -4.23
CA PHE A 28 5.92 1.28 -5.18
C PHE A 28 7.21 1.55 -4.41
N PHE A 29 8.23 0.72 -4.62
CA PHE A 29 9.48 0.71 -3.87
C PHE A 29 10.62 1.15 -4.80
N GLY A 30 11.34 2.21 -4.45
CA GLY A 30 12.32 2.76 -5.39
C GLY A 30 13.11 3.96 -4.90
N ASP A 31 13.65 4.71 -5.85
CA ASP A 31 14.58 5.82 -5.62
C ASP A 31 13.90 7.21 -5.68
N SER A 32 14.64 8.24 -6.11
CA SER A 32 14.16 9.61 -6.32
C SER A 32 12.98 9.68 -7.28
N ILE A 33 12.88 8.81 -8.29
CA ILE A 33 11.77 8.79 -9.23
C ILE A 33 10.49 8.39 -8.51
N THR A 34 10.56 7.35 -7.67
CA THR A 34 9.44 6.94 -6.79
C THR A 34 9.09 8.03 -5.78
N GLN A 35 10.10 8.67 -5.18
CA GLN A 35 9.92 9.75 -4.21
C GLN A 35 9.14 10.92 -4.81
N GLN A 36 9.48 11.32 -6.03
CA GLN A 36 8.75 12.35 -6.78
C GLN A 36 7.40 11.85 -7.28
N GLY A 37 7.28 10.55 -7.58
CA GLY A 37 6.06 9.90 -8.05
C GLY A 37 4.88 9.99 -7.09
N VAL A 38 5.13 10.13 -5.78
CA VAL A 38 4.09 10.31 -4.75
C VAL A 38 3.50 11.72 -4.73
N ARG A 39 4.21 12.71 -5.27
CA ARG A 39 3.74 14.11 -5.31
C ARG A 39 2.51 14.26 -6.22
N PRO A 40 1.72 15.34 -6.09
CA PRO A 40 0.59 15.60 -6.98
C PRO A 40 1.00 15.50 -8.46
N ASN A 41 0.21 14.77 -9.24
CA ASN A 41 0.46 14.47 -10.66
C ASN A 41 1.66 13.56 -10.96
N GLY A 42 2.36 13.06 -9.94
CA GLY A 42 3.35 12.00 -10.05
C GLY A 42 2.71 10.67 -10.42
N TYR A 43 3.52 9.71 -10.90
CA TYR A 43 2.97 8.45 -11.42
C TYR A 43 2.28 7.60 -10.34
N VAL A 44 2.76 7.62 -9.08
CA VAL A 44 2.12 6.92 -7.95
C VAL A 44 0.80 7.60 -7.59
N ASP A 45 0.74 8.93 -7.60
CA ASP A 45 -0.51 9.69 -7.39
C ASP A 45 -1.54 9.40 -8.49
N ARG A 46 -1.12 9.36 -9.77
CA ARG A 46 -1.98 9.00 -10.90
C ARG A 46 -2.51 7.57 -10.78
N LEU A 47 -1.67 6.62 -10.40
CA LEU A 47 -2.09 5.23 -10.18
C LEU A 47 -3.06 5.14 -9.01
N LYS A 48 -2.79 5.81 -7.89
CA LYS A 48 -3.72 5.88 -6.75
C LYS A 48 -5.12 6.35 -7.16
N LYS A 49 -5.22 7.31 -8.08
CA LYS A 49 -6.50 7.80 -8.63
C LYS A 49 -7.14 6.82 -9.62
N ALA A 50 -6.33 6.12 -10.41
CA ALA A 50 -6.81 5.18 -11.42
C ALA A 50 -7.34 3.85 -10.84
N ILE A 51 -6.84 3.43 -9.66
CA ILE A 51 -7.21 2.16 -9.01
C ILE A 51 -7.71 2.36 -7.57
N PRO A 52 -8.87 3.03 -7.36
CA PRO A 52 -9.35 3.43 -6.03
C PRO A 52 -9.73 2.26 -5.09
N GLY A 53 -9.86 1.04 -5.62
CA GLY A 53 -10.10 -0.18 -4.85
C GLY A 53 -8.85 -0.71 -4.09
N PHE A 54 -7.68 -0.13 -4.35
CA PHE A 54 -6.41 -0.53 -3.75
C PHE A 54 -5.87 0.57 -2.84
N GLU A 55 -5.12 0.17 -1.82
CA GLU A 55 -4.28 1.08 -1.05
C GLU A 55 -2.92 1.18 -1.74
N VAL A 56 -2.66 2.32 -2.38
CA VAL A 56 -1.40 2.58 -3.08
C VAL A 56 -0.45 3.38 -2.19
N ILE A 57 0.75 2.83 -1.97
CA ILE A 57 1.79 3.37 -1.10
C ILE A 57 3.06 3.57 -1.93
N GLY A 58 3.71 4.73 -1.81
CA GLY A 58 5.05 4.95 -2.38
C GLY A 58 6.12 4.99 -1.29
N ALA A 59 7.22 4.27 -1.52
CA ALA A 59 8.37 4.13 -0.64
C ALA A 59 9.65 4.45 -1.41
N GLY A 60 9.75 5.72 -1.84
CA GLY A 60 10.87 6.26 -2.61
C GLY A 60 11.82 7.10 -1.78
N ILE A 61 13.13 6.85 -1.88
CA ILE A 61 14.17 7.66 -1.22
C ILE A 61 15.20 8.09 -2.27
N GLY A 62 15.44 9.40 -2.37
CA GLY A 62 16.41 9.94 -3.31
C GLY A 62 17.81 9.37 -3.13
N GLY A 63 18.48 9.05 -4.24
CA GLY A 63 19.85 8.52 -4.25
C GLY A 63 19.97 7.03 -3.92
N ASN A 64 18.90 6.34 -3.52
CA ASN A 64 18.93 4.90 -3.26
C ASN A 64 19.31 4.10 -4.50
N LYS A 65 20.20 3.14 -4.29
CA LYS A 65 20.60 2.06 -5.19
C LYS A 65 19.89 0.76 -4.79
N VAL A 66 20.14 -0.32 -5.54
CA VAL A 66 19.57 -1.64 -5.23
C VAL A 66 19.94 -2.10 -3.80
N TYR A 67 21.17 -1.83 -3.34
CA TYR A 67 21.59 -2.25 -1.99
C TYR A 67 20.84 -1.48 -0.87
N ASP A 68 20.54 -0.20 -1.08
CA ASP A 68 19.78 0.60 -0.11
C ASP A 68 18.34 0.09 0.02
N LEU A 69 17.74 -0.32 -1.10
CA LEU A 69 16.43 -0.98 -1.08
C LEU A 69 16.48 -2.29 -0.29
N TYR A 70 17.52 -3.10 -0.45
CA TYR A 70 17.66 -4.33 0.33
C TYR A 70 17.70 -4.05 1.84
N LEU A 71 18.45 -3.03 2.27
CA LEU A 71 18.59 -2.69 3.70
C LEU A 71 17.28 -2.24 4.37
N ARG A 72 16.35 -1.68 3.60
CA ARG A 72 15.04 -1.21 4.12
C ARG A 72 13.85 -2.09 3.72
N LEU A 73 14.09 -3.24 3.08
CA LEU A 73 13.03 -4.12 2.57
C LEU A 73 12.04 -4.53 3.67
N GLU A 74 12.56 -4.87 4.85
CA GLU A 74 11.74 -5.29 6.00
C GLU A 74 10.76 -4.19 6.43
N GLU A 75 11.29 -2.99 6.69
CA GLU A 75 10.53 -1.84 7.19
C GLU A 75 9.58 -1.27 6.13
N ASP A 76 10.06 -1.13 4.90
CA ASP A 76 9.32 -0.43 3.86
C ASP A 76 8.35 -1.30 3.07
N VAL A 77 8.51 -2.62 3.12
CA VAL A 77 7.71 -3.55 2.31
C VAL A 77 7.12 -4.66 3.16
N LEU A 78 7.94 -5.52 3.76
CA LEU A 78 7.47 -6.78 4.35
C LEU A 78 6.54 -6.55 5.55
N ASN A 79 6.89 -5.63 6.45
CA ASN A 79 6.05 -5.27 7.60
C ASN A 79 4.69 -4.67 7.21
N LYS A 80 4.57 -4.13 5.99
CA LYS A 80 3.33 -3.55 5.48
C LYS A 80 2.39 -4.60 4.85
N LYS A 81 2.84 -5.85 4.71
CA LYS A 81 2.09 -7.01 4.16
C LYS A 81 1.36 -6.67 2.85
N PRO A 82 2.07 -6.18 1.82
CA PRO A 82 1.45 -5.84 0.55
C PRO A 82 0.97 -7.08 -0.19
N SER A 83 -0.05 -6.91 -1.02
CA SER A 83 -0.45 -7.92 -2.00
C SER A 83 0.39 -7.86 -3.28
N THR A 84 1.04 -6.73 -3.54
CA THR A 84 1.86 -6.50 -4.74
C THR A 84 2.94 -5.47 -4.43
N VAL A 85 4.13 -5.68 -4.97
CA VAL A 85 5.26 -4.76 -4.89
C VAL A 85 5.74 -4.45 -6.29
N VAL A 86 5.87 -3.18 -6.62
CA VAL A 86 6.49 -2.67 -7.85
C VAL A 86 7.83 -2.09 -7.46
N ILE A 87 8.92 -2.71 -7.94
CA ILE A 87 10.28 -2.25 -7.67
C ILE A 87 10.75 -1.43 -8.87
N TYR A 88 11.07 -0.15 -8.64
CA TYR A 88 11.60 0.74 -9.67
C TYR A 88 12.84 1.48 -9.16
N VAL A 89 14.00 0.92 -9.51
CA VAL A 89 15.33 1.36 -9.10
C VAL A 89 16.33 1.01 -10.22
N GLY A 90 17.49 1.68 -10.24
CA GLY A 90 18.62 1.28 -11.07
C GLY A 90 19.35 2.46 -11.71
N VAL A 91 18.72 3.63 -11.82
CA VAL A 91 19.36 4.81 -12.42
C VAL A 91 20.58 5.23 -11.61
N ASN A 92 20.47 5.21 -10.27
CA ASN A 92 21.60 5.56 -9.40
C ASN A 92 22.71 4.51 -9.49
N ASP A 93 22.41 3.24 -9.72
CA ASP A 93 23.39 2.16 -9.82
C ASP A 93 24.29 2.28 -11.06
N VAL A 94 23.75 2.83 -12.16
CA VAL A 94 24.49 3.01 -13.43
C VAL A 94 25.29 4.30 -13.45
N TRP A 95 24.78 5.38 -12.86
CA TRP A 95 25.27 6.75 -13.07
C TRP A 95 26.44 7.16 -12.15
N HIS A 96 27.28 6.20 -11.76
CA HIS A 96 28.51 6.46 -11.01
C HIS A 96 29.51 7.32 -11.79
#